data_AF-A0A954FYE4-F1
#
_entry.id   AF-A0A954FYE4-F1
#
_cell.length_a   1.000
_cell.length_b   1.000
_cell.length_c   1.000
_cell.angle_alpha   90.00
_cell.angle_beta   90.00
_cell.angle_gamma   90.00
#
_symmetry.space_group_name_H-M   'P 1'
#
loop_
_entity.id
_entity.type
_entity.pdbx_description
1 polymer ?
#
loop_
_entity_poly.entity_id
_entity_poly.type
_entity_poly.pdbx_seq_one_letter_code
_entity_poly.pdbx_strand_id
1 'polypeptide(L)'
;AAGNDPPVGALKPNPWGLYDMHGYLWEFVADPWHETYKNAPADGSVWGSGAPDSPRVVRGGAWTDQYERLRSAFRAKVAPTSSSPALGLRCVKAKVKKSEN
;
A
#
# COMPACT_ATOMS: atom_id res chain seq x y z
N ALA A 1 13.74 0.11 19.08
CA ALA A 1 15.15 0.21 19.50
C ALA A 1 15.99 0.22 18.24
N ALA A 2 17.02 1.07 18.14
CA ALA A 2 17.98 0.99 17.05
C ALA A 2 18.53 -0.44 16.97
N GLY A 3 18.43 -1.08 15.81
CA GLY A 3 18.85 -2.48 15.59
C GLY A 3 17.75 -3.48 15.26
N ASN A 4 16.49 -3.03 15.05
CA ASN A 4 15.39 -3.90 14.62
C ASN A 4 14.83 -3.54 13.22
N ASP A 5 15.66 -2.89 12.40
CA ASP A 5 15.36 -2.48 11.03
C ASP A 5 16.13 -3.40 10.07
N PRO A 6 15.64 -4.62 9.79
CA PRO A 6 16.31 -5.53 8.86
C PRO A 6 16.41 -4.89 7.46
N PRO A 7 17.41 -5.28 6.64
CA PRO A 7 17.43 -4.86 5.25
C PRO A 7 16.16 -5.32 4.53
N VAL A 8 15.71 -4.53 3.56
CA VAL A 8 14.63 -4.93 2.64
C VAL A 8 14.98 -6.27 2.02
N GLY A 9 14.01 -7.19 1.98
CA GLY A 9 14.17 -8.52 1.41
C GLY A 9 14.95 -9.50 2.28
N ALA A 10 14.96 -9.32 3.60
CA ALA A 10 15.52 -10.30 4.53
C ALA A 10 14.81 -11.67 4.49
N LEU A 11 13.55 -11.71 4.02
CA LEU A 11 12.76 -12.93 3.87
C LEU A 11 12.60 -13.35 2.40
N LYS A 12 12.06 -14.54 2.16
CA LYS A 12 11.83 -15.06 0.80
C LYS A 12 10.86 -14.16 0.03
N PRO A 13 11.10 -13.90 -1.27
CA PRO A 13 10.15 -13.19 -2.10
C PRO A 13 8.94 -14.08 -2.41
N ASN A 14 7.83 -13.47 -2.83
CA ASN A 14 6.74 -14.18 -3.46
C ASN A 14 7.11 -14.63 -4.90
N PRO A 15 6.28 -15.44 -5.60
CA PRO A 15 6.59 -15.93 -6.95
C PRO A 15 6.82 -14.85 -8.02
N TRP A 16 6.48 -13.59 -7.75
CA TRP A 16 6.75 -12.45 -8.63
C TRP A 16 8.07 -11.74 -8.32
N GLY A 17 8.86 -12.24 -7.36
CA GLY A 17 10.11 -11.62 -6.94
C GLY A 17 9.90 -10.40 -6.03
N LEU A 18 8.70 -10.21 -5.47
CA LEU A 18 8.42 -9.09 -4.56
C LEU A 18 8.67 -9.52 -3.11
N TYR A 19 9.41 -8.68 -2.40
CA TYR A 19 9.78 -8.85 -1.00
C TYR A 19 8.89 -8.01 -0.09
N ASP A 20 8.75 -8.43 1.16
CA ASP A 20 8.10 -7.68 2.24
C ASP A 20 6.64 -7.28 1.95
N MET A 21 5.93 -8.09 1.15
CA MET A 21 4.51 -7.84 0.82
C MET A 21 3.54 -8.16 1.95
N HIS A 22 4.01 -8.80 3.03
CA HIS A 22 3.23 -9.31 4.17
C HIS A 22 3.87 -8.91 5.50
N GLY A 23 4.25 -7.64 5.65
CA GLY A 23 4.87 -7.10 6.85
C GLY A 23 5.95 -6.06 6.54
N TYR A 24 6.84 -5.82 7.50
CA TYR A 24 7.79 -4.72 7.50
C TYR A 24 7.09 -3.37 7.59
N LEU A 25 6.57 -2.82 6.49
CA LEU A 25 5.91 -1.51 6.47
C LEU A 25 4.53 -1.60 5.84
N TRP A 26 3.59 -0.82 6.38
CA TRP A 26 2.44 -0.42 5.58
C TRP A 26 2.91 0.35 4.35
N GLU A 27 2.38 0.04 3.18
CA GLU A 27 2.71 0.75 1.94
C GLU A 27 1.52 1.61 1.50
N PHE A 28 1.74 2.91 1.30
CA PHE A 28 0.79 3.81 0.68
C PHE A 28 0.43 3.37 -0.75
N VAL A 29 -0.87 3.48 -1.08
CA VAL A 29 -1.39 3.28 -2.43
C VAL A 29 -2.07 4.56 -2.91
N ALA A 30 -2.04 4.81 -4.23
CA ALA A 30 -2.60 6.01 -4.84
C ALA A 30 -4.12 6.16 -4.61
N ASP A 31 -4.83 5.05 -4.46
CA ASP A 31 -6.28 5.01 -4.30
C ASP A 31 -6.78 5.69 -3.01
N PRO A 32 -7.84 6.52 -3.09
CA PRO A 32 -8.60 6.90 -1.92
C PRO A 32 -9.32 5.68 -1.32
N TRP A 33 -9.69 5.78 -0.04
CA TRP A 33 -10.45 4.74 0.63
C TRP A 33 -11.89 4.65 0.10
N HIS A 34 -12.34 3.42 -0.11
CA HIS A 34 -13.73 3.06 -0.42
C HIS A 34 -14.16 1.91 0.48
N GLU A 35 -15.34 2.01 1.09
CA GLU A 35 -15.86 1.03 2.06
C GLU A 35 -16.09 -0.35 1.45
N THR A 36 -16.34 -0.43 0.14
CA THR A 36 -16.49 -1.69 -0.59
C THR A 36 -15.66 -1.66 -1.87
N TYR A 37 -15.67 -2.76 -2.64
CA TYR A 37 -15.10 -2.82 -3.99
C TYR A 37 -16.16 -2.63 -5.09
N LYS A 38 -17.38 -2.21 -4.75
CA LYS A 38 -18.45 -1.99 -5.73
C LYS A 38 -18.02 -0.92 -6.74
N ASN A 39 -17.96 -1.28 -8.03
CA ASN A 39 -17.51 -0.42 -9.14
C ASN A 39 -16.01 -0.07 -9.13
N ALA A 40 -15.18 -0.88 -8.47
CA ALA A 40 -13.72 -0.73 -8.57
C ALA A 40 -13.24 -0.97 -10.02
N PRO A 41 -12.26 -0.20 -10.52
CA PRO A 41 -11.61 -0.49 -11.80
C PRO A 41 -10.99 -1.88 -11.79
N ALA A 42 -11.17 -2.61 -12.90
CA ALA A 42 -10.61 -3.96 -13.08
C ALA A 42 -9.32 -3.97 -13.94
N ASP A 43 -8.86 -2.78 -14.36
CA ASP A 43 -7.72 -2.60 -15.27
C ASP A 43 -6.44 -2.14 -14.56
N GLY A 44 -6.47 -2.04 -13.22
CA GLY A 44 -5.36 -1.56 -12.41
C GLY A 44 -5.16 -0.05 -12.42
N SER A 45 -6.08 0.72 -13.00
CA SER A 45 -6.09 2.17 -12.85
C SER A 45 -6.45 2.58 -11.40
N VAL A 46 -6.00 3.77 -11.00
CA VAL A 46 -6.32 4.34 -9.68
C VAL A 46 -7.82 4.54 -9.57
N TRP A 47 -8.41 4.09 -8.46
CA TRP A 47 -9.85 4.19 -8.22
C TRP A 47 -10.30 5.58 -7.79
N GLY A 48 -10.37 6.48 -8.78
CA GLY A 48 -10.78 7.88 -8.61
C GLY A 48 -9.66 8.76 -8.04
N SER A 49 -9.86 10.08 -8.05
CA SER A 49 -8.87 11.02 -7.53
C SER A 49 -8.98 11.25 -6.02
N GLY A 50 -10.15 10.98 -5.44
CA GLY A 50 -10.51 11.43 -4.09
C GLY A 50 -10.48 12.95 -3.94
N ALA A 51 -10.92 13.45 -2.79
CA ALA A 51 -10.56 14.81 -2.38
C ALA A 51 -9.13 14.82 -1.83
N PRO A 52 -8.45 15.99 -1.79
CA PRO A 52 -7.09 16.09 -1.25
C PRO A 52 -6.92 15.53 0.16
N ASP A 53 -7.97 15.64 0.98
CA ASP A 53 -8.05 15.19 2.37
C ASP A 53 -8.61 13.76 2.54
N SER A 54 -9.06 13.12 1.46
CA SER A 54 -9.64 11.78 1.54
C SER A 54 -8.62 10.79 2.12
N PRO A 55 -9.03 9.89 3.04
CA PRO A 55 -8.14 8.85 3.54
C PRO A 55 -7.58 8.03 2.38
N ARG A 56 -6.29 7.67 2.47
CA ARG A 56 -5.62 6.85 1.46
C ARG A 56 -5.53 5.40 1.92
N VAL A 57 -5.56 4.49 0.96
CA VAL A 57 -5.42 3.05 1.23
C VAL A 57 -3.97 2.75 1.57
N VAL A 58 -3.76 1.91 2.59
CA VAL A 58 -2.47 1.27 2.87
C VAL A 58 -2.61 -0.25 2.84
N ARG A 59 -1.55 -0.95 2.42
CA ARG A 59 -1.50 -2.41 2.24
C ARG A 59 -0.25 -3.02 2.88
N GLY A 60 -0.25 -4.35 3.05
CA GLY A 60 0.93 -5.15 3.44
C GLY A 60 1.06 -5.44 4.93
N GLY A 61 0.70 -4.48 5.79
CA GLY A 61 0.91 -4.61 7.24
C GLY A 61 2.31 -4.21 7.67
N ALA A 62 2.50 -3.89 8.95
CA ALA A 62 3.79 -3.51 9.50
C ALA A 62 4.31 -4.49 10.56
N TRP A 63 5.57 -4.32 10.99
CA TRP A 63 6.18 -5.14 12.05
C TRP A 63 5.45 -5.08 13.40
N THR A 64 4.58 -4.09 13.61
CA THR A 64 3.76 -3.93 14.82
C THR A 64 2.43 -4.66 14.76
N ASP A 65 2.03 -5.19 13.60
CA ASP A 65 0.70 -5.76 13.39
C ASP A 65 0.64 -7.27 13.65
N GLN A 66 -0.56 -7.74 13.98
CA GLN A 66 -0.87 -9.17 14.05
C GLN A 66 -1.14 -9.77 12.67
N TYR A 67 -1.05 -11.09 12.56
CA TYR A 67 -1.09 -11.84 11.30
C TYR A 67 -2.37 -11.60 10.47
N GLU A 68 -3.49 -11.26 11.11
CA GLU A 68 -4.77 -10.96 10.45
C GLU A 68 -4.69 -9.74 9.53
N ARG A 69 -3.78 -8.81 9.83
CA ARG A 69 -3.51 -7.58 9.07
C ARG A 69 -2.43 -7.77 8.00
N LEU A 70 -1.67 -8.86 8.05
CA LEU A 70 -0.61 -9.19 7.08
C LEU A 70 -1.15 -9.92 5.83
N ARG A 71 -2.44 -10.27 5.82
CA ARG A 71 -3.08 -10.94 4.68
C ARG A 71 -3.09 -10.03 3.44
N SER A 72 -2.86 -10.62 2.26
CA SER A 72 -2.85 -9.90 0.97
C SER A 72 -4.12 -9.08 0.70
N ALA A 73 -5.27 -9.53 1.20
CA ALA A 73 -6.56 -8.88 1.01
C ALA A 73 -6.88 -7.80 2.06
N PHE A 74 -6.09 -7.70 3.14
CA PHE A 74 -6.35 -6.70 4.17
C PHE A 74 -6.07 -5.29 3.63
N ARG A 75 -6.90 -4.35 4.04
CA ARG A 75 -6.78 -2.93 3.71
C ARG A 75 -6.97 -2.13 5.00
N ALA A 76 -6.21 -1.06 5.14
CA ALA A 76 -6.53 -0.01 6.11
C ALA A 76 -6.57 1.35 5.40
N LYS A 77 -7.10 2.34 6.12
CA LYS A 77 -7.08 3.74 5.71
C LYS A 77 -6.27 4.55 6.70
N VAL A 78 -5.52 5.51 6.17
CA VAL A 78 -4.79 6.52 6.95
C VAL A 78 -5.08 7.90 6.37
N ALA A 79 -4.86 8.96 7.15
CA ALA A 79 -4.94 10.30 6.61
C ALA A 79 -3.84 10.50 5.55
N PRO A 80 -4.07 11.31 4.50
CA PRO A 80 -3.06 11.55 3.47
C PRO A 80 -1.78 12.22 4.01
N THR A 81 -1.87 12.88 5.17
CA THR A 81 -0.75 13.52 5.88
C THR A 81 -0.13 12.65 6.96
N SER A 82 -0.59 11.39 7.13
CA SER A 82 -0.07 10.50 8.16
C SER A 82 1.41 10.19 7.95
N SER A 83 2.18 10.33 9.03
CA SER A 83 3.58 9.90 9.11
C SER A 83 3.73 8.98 10.32
N SER A 84 4.41 7.85 10.11
CA SER A 84 4.66 6.83 11.13
C SER A 84 5.91 6.06 10.72
N PRO A 85 6.75 5.61 11.65
CA PRO A 85 7.86 4.72 11.31
C PRO A 85 7.37 3.44 10.62
N ALA A 86 6.16 2.98 10.95
CA ALA A 86 5.54 1.76 10.38
C ALA A 86 4.88 1.97 9.01
N LEU A 87 5.08 3.14 8.38
CA LEU A 87 4.43 3.54 7.13
C LEU A 87 5.46 4.00 6.11
N GLY A 88 5.46 3.35 4.95
CA GLY A 88 6.34 3.63 3.82
C GLY A 88 5.60 3.62 2.49
N LEU A 89 6.35 3.39 1.42
CA LEU A 89 5.83 3.35 0.06
C LEU A 89 6.67 2.44 -0.83
N ARG A 90 6.05 1.95 -1.90
CA ARG A 90 6.74 1.27 -3.00
C ARG A 90 6.42 1.97 -4.30
N CYS A 91 7.45 2.45 -4.98
CA CYS A 91 7.28 3.10 -6.27
C CYS A 91 6.96 2.07 -7.35
N VAL A 92 6.10 2.45 -8.29
CA VAL A 92 5.81 1.69 -9.50
C VAL A 92 6.22 2.49 -10.73
N LYS A 93 6.73 1.81 -11.75
CA LYS A 93 6.99 2.41 -13.07
C LYS A 93 5.85 2.04 -14.00
N ALA A 94 5.02 3.02 -14.36
CA ALA A 94 3.86 2.83 -15.23
C ALA A 94 3.97 3.68 -16.50
N LYS A 95 3.31 3.22 -17.57
CA LYS A 95 3.06 4.06 -18.76
C LYS A 95 1.82 4.91 -18.48
N VAL A 96 1.98 6.23 -18.49
CA VAL A 96 0.85 7.16 -18.32
C VAL A 96 0.20 7.36 -19.70
N LYS A 97 -1.12 7.11 -19.81
CA LYS A 97 -1.89 7.56 -20.98
C LYS A 97 -2.00 9.09 -20.89
N LYS A 98 -1.55 9.81 -21.92
CA LYS A 98 -1.84 11.25 -22.05
C LYS A 98 -3.35 11.42 -22.13
N SER A 99 -3.92 12.42 -21.45
CA SER A 99 -5.28 12.84 -21.73
C SER A 99 -5.34 13.39 -23.16
N GLU A 100 -6.31 12.95 -23.94
CA GLU A 100 -6.67 13.63 -25.19
C GLU A 100 -7.36 14.95 -24.80
N ASN A 101 -6.92 16.05 -25.43
CA ASN A 101 -7.54 17.37 -25.28
C ASN A 101 -8.87 17.42 -26.05
#